data_AF-A0A661SU60-F1
#
_entry.id   AF-A0A661SU60-F1
#
_cell.length_a   1.000
_cell.length_b   1.000
_cell.length_c   1.000
_cell.angle_alpha   90.00
_cell.angle_beta   90.00
_cell.angle_gamma   90.00
#
_symmetry.space_group_name_H-M   'P 1'
#
loop_
_entity.id
_entity.type
_entity.pdbx_description
1 polymer ?
#
loop_
_entity_poly.entity_id
_entity_poly.type
_entity_poly.pdbx_seq_one_letter_code
_entity_poly.pdbx_strand_id
1 'polypeptide(L)' 'KDKGDVNGDDAVDLRDAIAILKIAVGKTPAVNILPACADISGDGMIGVEEAVYVLRSFSDEGLR' A
#
# COMPACT_ATOMS: atom_id res chain seq x y z
N LYS A 1 -13.50 0.47 0.23
CA LYS A 1 -12.10 0.31 -0.21
C LYS A 1 -11.29 -0.06 0.99
N ASP A 2 -10.52 -1.12 0.85
CA ASP A 2 -9.90 -1.79 1.98
C ASP A 2 -8.61 -1.08 2.37
N LYS A 3 -8.23 -1.21 3.64
CA LYS A 3 -6.93 -0.69 4.12
C LYS A 3 -5.83 -1.46 3.39
N GLY A 4 -4.91 -0.74 2.76
CA GLY A 4 -3.84 -1.34 1.95
C GLY A 4 -4.11 -1.39 0.44
N ASP A 5 -5.35 -1.13 -0.02
CA ASP A 5 -5.64 -0.89 -1.44
C ASP A 5 -5.22 0.55 -1.79
N VAL A 6 -3.91 0.73 -1.93
CA VAL A 6 -3.27 2.03 -2.16
C VAL A 6 -3.56 2.53 -3.55
N ASN A 7 -3.61 1.63 -4.52
CA ASN A 7 -3.76 2.00 -5.92
C ASN A 7 -5.23 2.14 -6.35
N GLY A 8 -6.14 1.59 -5.55
CA GLY A 8 -7.56 1.71 -5.73
C GLY A 8 -8.15 0.73 -6.76
N ASP A 9 -7.55 -0.44 -6.95
CA ASP A 9 -8.03 -1.47 -7.88
C ASP A 9 -8.82 -2.59 -7.19
N ASP A 10 -9.28 -2.35 -5.96
CA ASP A 10 -10.07 -3.26 -5.13
C ASP A 10 -9.33 -4.58 -4.81
N ALA A 11 -8.00 -4.56 -4.87
CA ALA A 11 -7.11 -5.62 -4.43
C ALA A 11 -6.07 -5.08 -3.44
N VAL A 12 -5.63 -5.91 -2.50
CA VAL A 12 -4.48 -5.62 -1.62
C VAL A 12 -3.36 -6.55 -2.05
N ASP A 13 -2.50 -6.09 -2.96
CA ASP A 13 -1.47 -6.94 -3.57
C ASP A 13 -0.07 -6.28 -3.68
N LEU A 14 0.85 -6.93 -4.39
CA LEU A 14 2.21 -6.44 -4.56
C LEU A 14 2.28 -5.07 -5.30
N ARG A 15 1.27 -4.70 -6.09
CA ARG A 15 1.21 -3.40 -6.77
C ARG A 15 1.06 -2.27 -5.76
N ASP A 16 0.29 -2.46 -4.70
CA ASP A 16 0.15 -1.50 -3.60
C ASP A 16 1.46 -1.33 -2.86
N ALA A 17 2.12 -2.45 -2.50
CA ALA A 17 3.42 -2.43 -1.83
C ALA A 17 4.49 -1.72 -2.68
N ILE A 18 4.54 -1.98 -3.99
CA ILE A 18 5.46 -1.30 -4.90
C ILE A 18 5.14 0.18 -5.04
N ALA A 19 3.86 0.57 -5.05
CA ALA A 19 3.45 1.96 -5.11
C ALA A 19 3.92 2.74 -3.88
N ILE A 20 3.74 2.17 -2.68
CA ILE A 20 4.22 2.72 -1.41
C ILE A 20 5.75 2.87 -1.42
N LEU A 21 6.48 1.82 -1.81
CA LEU A 21 7.95 1.86 -1.84
C LEU A 21 8.50 2.92 -2.80
N LYS A 22 7.82 3.17 -3.93
CA LYS A 22 8.17 4.28 -4.84
C LYS A 22 7.98 5.63 -4.16
N ILE A 23 6.85 5.84 -3.48
CA ILE A 23 6.57 7.07 -2.74
C ILE A 23 7.64 7.29 -1.65
N ALA A 24 7.96 6.24 -0.89
CA ALA A 24 8.94 6.30 0.21
C ALA A 24 10.35 6.73 -0.25
N VAL A 25 10.72 6.45 -1.51
CA VAL A 25 12.00 6.89 -2.10
C VAL A 25 11.87 8.14 -2.98
N GLY A 26 10.76 8.86 -2.88
CA GLY A 26 10.51 10.10 -3.63
C GLY A 26 10.27 9.90 -5.13
N LYS A 27 9.86 8.70 -5.56
CA LYS A 27 9.49 8.40 -6.94
C LYS A 27 7.99 8.42 -7.12
N THR A 28 7.54 8.94 -8.26
CA THR A 28 6.14 8.87 -8.65
C THR A 28 5.78 7.43 -9.07
N PRO A 29 4.80 6.79 -8.42
CA PRO A 29 4.28 5.50 -8.85
C PRO A 29 3.55 5.61 -10.19
N ALA A 30 3.50 4.50 -10.95
CA ALA A 30 2.84 4.44 -12.26
C ALA A 30 1.33 4.12 -12.15
N VAL A 31 0.80 4.20 -10.95
CA VAL A 31 -0.59 3.91 -10.59
C VAL A 31 -1.18 5.12 -9.89
N ASN A 32 -2.51 5.22 -9.88
CA ASN A 32 -3.18 6.20 -9.02
C ASN A 32 -2.90 5.86 -7.57
N ILE A 33 -2.98 6.86 -6.69
CA ILE A 33 -2.84 6.69 -5.26
C ILE A 33 -4.13 7.18 -4.61
N LEU A 34 -4.67 6.39 -3.69
CA LEU A 34 -5.81 6.74 -2.87
C LEU A 34 -5.32 7.04 -1.44
N PRO A 35 -5.09 8.32 -1.07
CA PRO A 35 -4.47 8.67 0.21
C PRO A 35 -5.22 8.13 1.43
N ALA A 36 -6.55 8.04 1.33
CA ALA A 36 -7.41 7.52 2.39
C ALA A 36 -7.18 6.04 2.73
N CYS A 37 -6.59 5.26 1.81
CA CYS A 37 -6.24 3.86 2.02
C CYS A 37 -4.73 3.63 2.21
N ALA A 38 -3.92 4.67 1.99
CA ALA A 38 -2.47 4.57 1.92
C ALA A 38 -1.77 4.88 3.23
N ASP A 39 -2.28 5.80 4.06
CA ASP A 39 -1.76 6.05 5.42
C ASP A 39 -2.47 5.12 6.42
N ILE A 40 -1.83 3.99 6.73
CA ILE A 40 -2.43 2.90 7.50
C ILE A 40 -2.15 3.07 8.99
N SER A 41 -0.96 3.56 9.31
CA SER A 41 -0.50 3.84 10.68
C SER A 41 -1.13 5.12 11.25
N GLY A 42 -1.55 6.06 10.40
CA GLY A 42 -2.16 7.33 10.79
C GLY A 42 -1.14 8.40 11.20
N ASP A 43 0.11 8.26 10.77
CA ASP A 43 1.20 9.19 11.10
C ASP A 43 1.30 10.37 10.11
N GLY A 44 0.46 10.38 9.07
CA GLY A 44 0.44 11.39 8.02
C GLY A 44 1.48 11.16 6.93
N MET A 45 2.17 10.01 6.92
CA MET A 45 3.17 9.63 5.92
C MET A 45 2.75 8.34 5.20
N ILE A 46 3.34 8.12 4.03
CA ILE A 46 3.23 6.86 3.28
C ILE A 46 4.66 6.33 3.17
N GLY A 47 4.98 5.31 3.96
CA GLY A 47 6.34 4.86 4.19
C GLY A 47 6.52 3.35 4.19
N VAL A 48 7.66 2.90 4.71
CA VAL A 48 8.01 1.47 4.73
C VAL A 48 7.06 0.67 5.61
N GLU A 49 6.48 1.29 6.66
CA GLU A 49 5.50 0.64 7.54
C GLU A 49 4.26 0.18 6.77
N GLU A 50 3.70 1.05 5.94
CA GLU A 50 2.54 0.74 5.08
C GLU A 50 2.89 -0.38 4.08
N ALA A 51 4.11 -0.37 3.52
CA ALA A 51 4.54 -1.41 2.60
C ALA A 51 4.64 -2.77 3.29
N VAL A 52 5.17 -2.82 4.51
CA VAL A 52 5.25 -4.05 5.31
C VAL A 52 3.84 -4.54 5.68
N TYR A 53 2.92 -3.63 6.02
CA TYR A 53 1.52 -3.98 6.27
C TYR A 53 0.89 -4.68 5.07
N VAL A 54 0.99 -4.08 3.87
CA VAL A 54 0.43 -4.67 2.64
C VAL A 54 1.04 -6.04 2.37
N LEU A 55 2.37 -6.18 2.45
CA LEU A 55 3.04 -7.46 2.23
C LEU A 55 2.57 -8.55 3.19
N ARG A 56 2.33 -8.20 4.46
CA ARG A 56 1.80 -9.13 5.46
C ARG A 56 0.36 -9.52 5.15
N SER A 57 -0.51 -8.54 4.89
CA SER A 57 -1.92 -8.76 4.58
C SER A 57 -2.08 -9.65 3.34
N PHE A 58 -1.33 -9.36 2.28
CA PHE A 58 -1.28 -10.17 1.06
C PHE A 58 -0.82 -11.61 1.35
N SER A 59 0.21 -11.79 2.18
CA SER A 59 0.71 -13.13 2.52
C SER A 59 -0.27 -13.94 3.37
N ASP A 60 -0.99 -13.30 4.29
CA ASP A 60 -1.98 -13.95 5.15
C ASP A 60 -3.23 -14.37 4.35
N GLU A 61 -3.61 -13.61 3.31
CA GLU A 61 -4.66 -14.01 2.36
C GLU A 61 -4.22 -15.16 1.44
N GLY A 62 -2.97 -15.16 0.96
CA GLY A 62 -2.44 -16.25 0.15
C GLY A 62 -2.28 -17.59 0.91
N LEU A 63 -2.36 -17.56 2.24
CA LEU A 63 -2.30 -18.74 3.13
C LEU A 63 -3.68 -19.27 3.56
N ARG A 64 -4.77 -18.64 3.13
CA ARG A 64 -6.16 -19.09 3.37
C ARG A 64 -6.72 -19.87 2.20
#